data_AF-C8WYY2-F1
#
_entry.id   AF-C8WYY2-F1
#
_cell.length_a   1.000
_cell.length_b   1.000
_cell.length_c   1.000
_cell.angle_alpha   90.00
_cell.angle_beta   90.00
_cell.angle_gamma   90.00
#
_symmetry.space_group_name_H-M   'P 1'
#
loop_
_entity.id
_entity.type
_entity.pdbx_description
1 polymer ?
#
loop_
_entity_poly.entity_id
_entity_poly.type
_entity_poly.pdbx_seq_one_letter_code
_entity_poly.pdbx_strand_id
1 'polypeptide(L)'
;MSSPDSRLSRLQRVIDVTREEREAAKSLDWQALEAATQIKTDLLATLEDETVPLTDAERDAAEMVRLETQRNAYFLSFTLQWVQDSLDLIQGSPEPPAYGYGGDVIESRSSGSLVNGKV
;
A
#
# COMPACT_ATOMS: atom_id res chain seq x y z
N MET A 1 -25.52 32.40 -3.11
CA MET A 1 -24.32 32.13 -3.91
C MET A 1 -23.31 31.48 -2.97
N SER A 2 -23.36 30.16 -2.81
CA SER A 2 -22.41 29.41 -1.99
C SER A 2 -21.07 29.37 -2.71
N SER A 3 -20.03 29.87 -2.05
CA SER A 3 -18.68 29.89 -2.63
C SER A 3 -18.26 28.43 -2.94
N PRO A 4 -17.86 28.09 -4.18
CA PRO A 4 -17.46 26.73 -4.56
C PRO A 4 -16.16 26.25 -3.89
N ASP A 5 -15.53 27.10 -3.08
CA ASP A 5 -14.21 26.92 -2.46
C ASP A 5 -14.29 27.03 -0.93
N SER A 6 -15.31 26.43 -0.31
CA SER A 6 -15.34 26.36 1.17
C SER A 6 -14.37 25.27 1.65
N ARG A 7 -13.68 25.50 2.76
CA ARG A 7 -12.81 24.50 3.39
C ARG A 7 -13.52 23.16 3.61
N LEU A 8 -14.82 23.20 3.91
CA LEU A 8 -15.68 22.02 4.00
C LEU A 8 -15.77 21.24 2.68
N SER A 9 -15.91 21.89 1.53
CA SER A 9 -15.94 21.19 0.23
C SER A 9 -14.60 20.53 -0.10
N ARG A 10 -13.48 21.17 0.29
CA ARG A 10 -12.14 20.58 0.16
C ARG A 10 -11.98 19.35 1.05
N LEU A 11 -12.42 19.41 2.31
CA LEU A 11 -12.41 18.26 3.23
C LEU A 11 -13.28 17.11 2.69
N GLN A 12 -14.45 17.41 2.15
CA GLN A 12 -15.30 16.42 1.50
C GLN A 12 -14.60 15.79 0.28
N ARG A 13 -13.92 16.60 -0.54
CA ARG A 13 -13.14 16.08 -1.67
C ARG A 13 -11.99 15.18 -1.22
N VAL A 14 -11.31 15.49 -0.12
CA VAL A 14 -10.28 14.61 0.47
C VAL A 14 -10.87 13.27 0.87
N ILE A 15 -12.08 13.24 1.46
CA ILE A 15 -12.78 12.00 1.81
C ILE A 15 -13.04 11.16 0.55
N ASP A 16 -13.55 11.79 -0.51
CA ASP A 16 -13.85 11.08 -1.76
C ASP A 16 -12.58 10.52 -2.42
N VAL A 17 -11.51 11.32 -2.50
CA VAL A 17 -10.23 10.88 -3.07
C VAL A 17 -9.60 9.76 -2.24
N THR A 18 -9.74 9.78 -0.91
CA THR A 18 -9.26 8.69 -0.04
C THR A 18 -10.03 7.38 -0.29
N ARG A 19 -11.29 7.45 -0.72
CA ARG A 19 -12.07 6.28 -1.14
C ARG A 19 -11.66 5.81 -2.53
N GLU A 20 -11.44 6.74 -3.47
CA GLU A 20 -10.92 6.44 -4.82
C GLU A 20 -9.56 5.71 -4.73
N GLU A 21 -8.65 6.19 -3.88
CA GLU A 21 -7.36 5.57 -3.58
C GLU A 21 -7.51 4.12 -3.09
N ARG A 22 -8.51 3.85 -2.24
CA ARG A 22 -8.78 2.50 -1.74
C ARG A 22 -9.27 1.57 -2.84
N GLU A 23 -10.19 2.04 -3.69
CA GLU A 23 -10.69 1.21 -4.80
C GLU A 23 -9.60 0.92 -5.82
N ALA A 24 -8.73 1.90 -6.12
CA ALA A 24 -7.55 1.70 -6.96
C ALA A 24 -6.56 0.69 -6.34
N ALA A 25 -6.35 0.74 -5.02
CA ALA A 25 -5.51 -0.23 -4.31
C ALA A 25 -6.08 -1.65 -4.38
N LYS A 26 -7.41 -1.81 -4.27
CA LYS A 26 -8.07 -3.11 -4.40
C LYS A 26 -7.97 -3.68 -5.82
N SER A 27 -8.07 -2.83 -6.85
CA SER A 27 -7.93 -3.24 -8.25
C SER A 27 -6.47 -3.39 -8.70
N LEU A 28 -5.51 -3.12 -7.82
CA LEU A 28 -4.07 -3.07 -8.13
C LEU A 28 -3.75 -2.11 -9.30
N ASP A 29 -4.55 -1.06 -9.46
CA ASP A 29 -4.33 -0.04 -10.48
C ASP A 29 -3.35 1.00 -9.95
N TRP A 30 -2.08 0.79 -10.26
CA TRP A 30 -0.99 1.66 -9.80
C TRP A 30 -1.11 3.09 -10.33
N GLN A 31 -1.59 3.28 -11.56
CA GLN A 31 -1.73 4.62 -12.14
C GLN A 31 -2.85 5.41 -11.45
N ALA A 32 -4.00 4.76 -11.23
CA ALA A 32 -5.09 5.39 -10.50
C ALA A 32 -4.71 5.67 -9.04
N LEU A 33 -3.92 4.80 -8.41
CA LEU A 33 -3.42 4.98 -7.05
C LEU A 33 -2.48 6.17 -6.93
N GLU A 34 -1.52 6.30 -7.86
CA GLU A 34 -0.58 7.42 -7.91
C GLU A 34 -1.31 8.74 -8.15
N ALA A 35 -2.26 8.77 -9.11
CA ALA A 35 -3.07 9.95 -9.39
C ALA A 35 -3.90 10.38 -8.17
N ALA A 36 -4.58 9.44 -7.50
CA ALA A 36 -5.36 9.72 -6.30
C ALA A 36 -4.47 10.24 -5.14
N THR A 37 -3.27 9.66 -4.98
CA THR A 37 -2.30 10.09 -3.97
C THR A 37 -1.81 11.51 -4.22
N GLN A 38 -1.53 11.87 -5.48
CA GLN A 38 -1.12 13.22 -5.85
C GLN A 38 -2.22 14.24 -5.54
N ILE A 39 -3.46 13.97 -5.99
CA ILE A 39 -4.61 14.84 -5.75
C ILE A 39 -4.83 15.02 -4.24
N LYS A 40 -4.72 13.95 -3.44
CA LYS A 40 -4.83 14.02 -1.97
C LYS A 40 -3.76 14.92 -1.37
N THR A 41 -2.51 14.79 -1.83
CA THR A 41 -1.37 15.56 -1.33
C THR A 41 -1.54 17.05 -1.62
N ASP A 42 -1.96 17.40 -2.84
CA ASP A 42 -2.18 18.79 -3.24
C ASP A 42 -3.33 19.45 -2.44
N LEU A 43 -4.40 18.69 -2.18
CA LEU A 43 -5.52 19.16 -1.36
C LEU A 43 -5.13 19.36 0.11
N LEU A 44 -4.32 18.45 0.67
CA LEU A 44 -3.84 18.57 2.05
C LEU A 44 -2.88 19.75 2.22
N ALA A 45 -1.98 19.97 1.27
CA ALA A 45 -1.10 21.14 1.28
C ALA A 45 -1.89 22.45 1.29
N THR A 46 -2.96 22.52 0.49
CA THR A 46 -3.84 23.70 0.44
C THR A 46 -4.58 23.92 1.78
N LEU A 47 -4.89 22.85 2.51
CA LEU A 47 -5.57 22.92 3.81
C LEU A 47 -4.62 23.24 4.98
N GLU A 48 -3.32 22.98 4.85
CA GLU A 48 -2.30 23.25 5.86
C GLU A 48 -2.03 24.76 6.03
N ASP A 49 -2.17 25.53 4.95
CA ASP A 49 -2.04 27.00 4.96
C ASP A 49 -3.20 27.72 5.68
N GLU A 50 -4.29 27.02 6.01
CA GLU A 50 -5.48 27.60 6.63
C GLU A 50 -5.37 27.65 8.17
N THR A 51 -4.91 28.79 8.68
CA THR A 51 -4.74 29.09 10.12
C THR A 51 -6.03 29.34 10.90
N VAL A 52 -7.19 29.33 10.23
CA VAL A 52 -8.49 29.57 10.85
C VAL A 52 -8.89 28.35 11.70
N PRO A 53 -9.41 28.52 12.93
CA PRO A 53 -9.91 27.39 13.72
C PRO A 53 -11.09 26.70 13.02
N LEU A 54 -11.08 25.37 13.05
CA LEU A 54 -12.10 24.53 12.44
C LEU A 54 -13.48 24.72 13.11
N THR A 55 -14.50 24.94 12.29
CA THR A 55 -15.90 24.84 12.71
C THR A 55 -16.25 23.40 13.12
N ASP A 56 -17.35 23.20 13.85
CA ASP A 56 -17.75 21.85 14.28
C ASP A 56 -17.96 20.90 13.08
N ALA A 57 -18.58 21.38 11.99
CA ALA A 57 -18.78 20.60 10.77
C ALA A 57 -17.46 20.21 10.06
N GLU A 58 -16.45 21.06 10.11
CA GLU A 58 -15.12 20.76 9.55
C GLU A 58 -14.33 19.80 10.45
N ARG A 59 -14.53 19.85 11.77
CA ARG A 59 -13.95 18.87 12.70
C ARG A 59 -14.50 17.46 12.45
N ASP A 60 -15.81 17.33 12.27
CA ASP A 60 -16.44 16.05 11.92
C ASP A 60 -15.88 15.51 10.59
N ALA A 61 -15.71 16.38 9.59
CA ALA A 61 -15.11 16.00 8.30
C ALA A 61 -13.64 15.58 8.44
N ALA A 62 -12.84 16.31 9.21
CA ALA A 62 -11.44 15.97 9.47
C ALA A 62 -11.31 14.63 10.23
N GLU A 63 -12.20 14.35 11.18
CA GLU A 63 -12.22 13.07 11.87
C GLU A 63 -12.56 11.92 10.91
N MET A 64 -13.51 12.12 9.99
CA MET A 64 -13.78 11.16 8.92
C MET A 64 -12.56 10.91 8.03
N VAL A 65 -11.83 11.96 7.61
CA VAL A 65 -10.58 11.81 6.84
C VAL A 65 -9.56 10.97 7.62
N ARG A 66 -9.40 11.23 8.92
CA ARG A 66 -8.48 10.49 9.78
C ARG A 66 -8.84 9.01 9.86
N LEU A 67 -10.12 8.69 10.07
CA LEU A 67 -10.62 7.32 10.14
C LEU A 67 -10.42 6.58 8.80
N GLU A 68 -10.73 7.22 7.68
CA GLU A 68 -10.55 6.63 6.35
C GLU A 68 -9.08 6.39 6.01
N THR A 69 -8.19 7.30 6.42
CA THR A 69 -6.74 7.16 6.24
C THR A 69 -6.19 6.01 7.07
N GLN A 70 -6.63 5.87 8.33
CA GLN A 70 -6.22 4.75 9.18
C GLN A 70 -6.68 3.40 8.60
N ARG A 71 -7.90 3.35 8.04
CA ARG A 71 -8.41 2.16 7.33
C ARG A 71 -7.56 1.82 6.10
N ASN A 72 -7.17 2.81 5.31
CA ASN A 72 -6.31 2.60 4.15
C ASN A 72 -4.94 2.08 4.55
N ALA A 73 -4.32 2.66 5.58
CA ALA A 73 -3.05 2.19 6.10
C ALA A 73 -3.13 0.73 6.58
N TYR A 74 -4.19 0.36 7.29
CA TYR A 74 -4.42 -1.02 7.71
C TYR A 74 -4.54 -1.96 6.49
N PHE A 75 -5.38 -1.62 5.51
CA PHE A 75 -5.56 -2.42 4.30
C PHE A 75 -4.26 -2.63 3.53
N LEU A 76 -3.47 -1.56 3.35
CA LEU A 76 -2.19 -1.62 2.65
C LEU A 76 -1.19 -2.50 3.42
N SER A 77 -1.10 -2.33 4.74
CA SER A 77 -0.20 -3.14 5.58
C SER A 77 -0.56 -4.64 5.54
N PHE A 78 -1.86 -4.95 5.61
CA PHE A 78 -2.34 -6.32 5.50
C PHE A 78 -2.04 -6.92 4.13
N THR A 79 -2.24 -6.15 3.06
CA THR A 79 -1.98 -6.61 1.69
C THR A 79 -0.49 -6.85 1.46
N LEU A 80 0.39 -5.97 1.96
CA LEU A 80 1.84 -6.16 1.89
C LEU A 80 2.30 -7.40 2.66
N GLN A 81 1.75 -7.64 3.86
CA GLN A 81 2.05 -8.84 4.63
C GLN A 81 1.64 -10.10 3.85
N TRP A 82 0.44 -10.11 3.27
CA TRP A 82 -0.04 -11.23 2.47
C TRP A 82 0.86 -11.51 1.24
N VAL A 83 1.35 -10.46 0.57
CA VAL A 83 2.31 -10.60 -0.54
C VAL A 83 3.63 -11.20 -0.05
N GLN A 84 4.16 -10.75 1.09
CA GLN A 84 5.38 -11.29 1.68
C GLN A 84 5.22 -12.77 2.04
N ASP A 85 4.14 -13.14 2.73
CA ASP A 85 3.83 -14.53 3.08
C ASP A 85 3.73 -15.42 1.83
N SER A 86 3.16 -14.87 0.74
CA SER A 86 3.04 -15.58 -0.54
C SER A 86 4.40 -15.77 -1.22
N LEU A 87 5.30 -14.79 -1.13
CA LEU A 87 6.66 -14.89 -1.65
C LEU A 87 7.50 -15.89 -0.84
N ASP A 88 7.34 -15.93 0.48
CA ASP A 88 8.02 -16.90 1.35
C ASP A 88 7.57 -18.33 1.04
N LEU A 89 6.29 -18.54 0.70
CA LEU A 89 5.80 -19.83 0.23
C LEU A 89 6.45 -20.26 -1.09
N ILE A 90 6.63 -19.32 -2.03
CA ILE A 90 7.25 -19.60 -3.34
C ILE A 90 8.75 -19.88 -3.18
N GLN A 91 9.46 -19.10 -2.37
CA GLN A 91 10.89 -19.26 -2.13
C GLN A 91 11.20 -20.47 -1.24
N GLY A 92 10.30 -20.79 -0.30
CA GLY A 92 10.40 -21.93 0.59
C GLY A 92 9.93 -23.25 0.01
N SER A 93 9.49 -23.29 -1.26
CA SER A 93 9.15 -24.54 -1.93
C SER A 93 10.46 -25.27 -2.28
N PRO A 94 10.84 -26.35 -1.56
CA PRO A 94 12.04 -27.09 -1.90
C PRO A 94 11.86 -27.64 -3.32
N GLU A 95 12.88 -27.44 -4.14
CA GLU A 95 13.00 -28.07 -5.45
C GLU A 95 12.54 -29.53 -5.33
N PRO A 96 11.56 -30.00 -6.13
CA PRO A 96 11.08 -31.36 -5.99
C PRO A 96 12.28 -32.30 -6.11
N PRO A 97 12.48 -33.25 -5.18
CA PRO A 97 13.66 -34.11 -5.18
C PRO A 97 13.79 -34.75 -6.56
N ALA A 98 14.91 -34.48 -7.22
CA ALA A 98 15.19 -35.08 -8.51
C ALA A 98 15.42 -36.58 -8.29
N TYR A 99 14.50 -37.40 -8.79
CA TYR A 99 14.64 -38.85 -8.75
C TYR A 99 15.59 -39.29 -9.87
N GLY A 100 16.66 -40.00 -9.49
CA GLY A 100 17.53 -40.64 -10.47
C GLY A 100 16.82 -41.79 -11.20
N TYR A 101 17.36 -42.23 -12.33
CA TYR A 101 16.83 -43.34 -13.14
C TYR A 101 16.62 -44.68 -12.37
N GLY A 102 17.23 -44.83 -11.18
CA GLY A 102 17.05 -45.97 -10.28
C GLY A 102 16.07 -45.78 -9.13
N GLY A 103 15.31 -44.66 -9.07
CA GLY A 103 14.38 -44.35 -7.97
C GLY A 103 15.05 -43.82 -6.70
N ASP A 104 16.34 -43.52 -6.75
CA ASP A 104 17.08 -42.94 -5.63
C ASP A 104 16.88 -41.42 -5.58
N VAL A 105 16.72 -40.88 -4.37
CA VAL A 105 16.55 -39.43 -4.14
C VAL A 105 17.92 -38.77 -4.21
N ILE A 106 18.14 -37.91 -5.20
CA ILE A 106 19.36 -37.11 -5.26
C ILE A 106 19.13 -35.87 -4.39
N GLU A 107 19.66 -35.88 -3.17
CA GLU A 107 19.75 -34.67 -2.35
C GLU A 107 20.69 -33.67 -3.03
N SER A 108 20.14 -32.59 -3.62
CA SER A 108 20.95 -31.46 -4.09
C SER A 108 21.52 -30.73 -2.88
N ARG A 109 22.69 -31.14 -2.41
CA ARG A 109 23.47 -30.34 -1.46
C ARG A 109 23.82 -29.02 -2.14
N SER A 110 23.13 -27.96 -1.73
CA SER A 110 23.45 -26.57 -2.07
C SER A 110 24.94 -26.30 -1.78
N SER A 111 25.74 -26.27 -2.85
CA SER A 111 27.15 -25.90 -2.84
C SER A 111 27.27 -24.38 -2.65
N GLY A 112 27.03 -23.93 -1.42
CA GLY A 112 27.35 -22.57 -0.98
C GLY A 112 28.70 -22.54 -0.27
N SER A 113 29.80 -22.40 -1.02
CA SER A 113 31.04 -21.81 -0.51
C SER A 113 31.98 -21.42 -1.65
N LEU A 114 32.01 -20.12 -1.97
CA LEU A 114 33.13 -19.49 -2.65
C LEU A 114 34.33 -19.50 -1.69
N VAL A 115 35.33 -20.36 -1.93
CA VAL A 115 36.67 -20.19 -1.36
C VAL A 115 37.69 -20.09 -2.50
N ASN A 116 38.07 -18.84 -2.71
CA ASN A 116 39.22 -18.34 -3.44
C ASN A 116 40.53 -19.06 -3.03
N GLY A 117 41.41 -19.37 -3.98
CA GLY A 117 42.87 -19.41 -3.70
C GLY A 117 43.67 -20.67 -4.10
N LYS A 118 44.27 -20.60 -5.30
CA LYS A 118 45.68 -20.95 -5.62
C LYS A 118 46.16 -22.41 -5.48
N VAL A 119 46.36 -23.06 -6.63
CA VAL A 119 47.59 -23.82 -6.98
C VAL A 119 47.94 -23.52 -8.43
#